data_AF-A0A7S0N9T3-F1
#
_entry.id   AF-A0A7S0N9T3-F1
#
_cell.length_a   1.000
_cell.length_b   1.000
_cell.length_c   1.000
_cell.angle_alpha   90.00
_cell.angle_beta   90.00
_cell.angle_gamma   90.00
#
_symmetry.space_group_name_H-M   'P 1'
#
loop_
_entity.id
_entity.type
_entity.pdbx_description
1 polymer ?
#
loop_
_entity_poly.entity_id
_entity_poly.type
_entity_poly.pdbx_seq_one_letter_code
_entity_poly.pdbx_strand_id
1 'polypeptide(L)'
;ETIRMEQIFQDGTWAGSLLWDSAVHTAEFMLKDDRWRQQIQGATVVELGCGLGLPGMVAKALGAKSVALTDRVDIADLCTENIKLNFGSSHEDGSVFATELEWTRR
;
A
#
# COMPACT_ATOMS: atom_id res chain seq x y z
N GLU A 1 -23.93 11.70 -20.65
CA GLU A 1 -23.13 12.75 -19.98
C GLU A 1 -21.71 12.72 -20.52
N THR A 2 -21.09 13.89 -20.71
CA THR A 2 -19.71 14.00 -21.20
C THR A 2 -18.77 14.13 -20.00
N ILE A 3 -17.95 13.12 -19.75
CA ILE A 3 -16.90 13.18 -18.73
C ILE A 3 -15.72 13.98 -19.29
N ARG A 4 -15.27 15.01 -18.56
CA ARG A 4 -14.09 15.81 -18.93
C ARG A 4 -12.89 15.35 -18.12
N MET A 5 -11.83 14.93 -18.81
CA MET A 5 -10.60 14.39 -18.20
C MET A 5 -9.98 15.34 -17.19
N GLU A 6 -10.10 16.66 -17.38
CA GLU A 6 -9.61 17.69 -16.45
C GLU A 6 -10.15 17.53 -15.02
N GLN A 7 -11.37 17.01 -14.85
CA GLN A 7 -11.99 16.80 -13.54
C GLN A 7 -11.36 15.62 -12.78
N ILE A 8 -10.76 14.65 -13.48
CA ILE A 8 -10.08 13.49 -12.89
C ILE A 8 -8.75 13.91 -12.24
N PHE A 9 -8.17 15.03 -12.68
CA PHE A 9 -6.86 15.49 -12.20
C PHE A 9 -6.92 16.55 -11.10
N GLN A 10 -8.12 17.05 -10.76
CA GLN A 10 -8.28 18.23 -9.89
C GLN A 10 -8.02 17.98 -8.40
N ASP A 11 -8.29 16.78 -7.89
CA ASP A 11 -8.20 16.43 -6.47
C ASP A 11 -6.89 15.67 -6.12
N GLY A 12 -6.05 15.42 -7.12
CA GLY A 12 -4.80 14.68 -6.98
C GLY A 12 -5.00 13.20 -6.62
N THR A 13 -6.23 12.67 -6.65
CA THR A 13 -6.52 11.27 -6.33
C THR A 13 -5.89 10.32 -7.33
N TRP A 14 -5.77 10.74 -8.59
CA TRP A 14 -5.04 10.01 -9.65
C TRP A 14 -3.58 9.66 -9.28
N ALA A 15 -2.93 10.43 -8.41
CA ALA A 15 -1.55 10.14 -8.03
C ALA A 15 -1.46 8.83 -7.22
N GLY A 16 -2.49 8.48 -6.44
CA GLY A 16 -2.50 7.24 -5.66
C GLY A 16 -2.81 5.98 -6.48
N SER A 17 -3.28 6.12 -7.72
CA SER A 17 -3.64 4.99 -8.60
C SER A 17 -2.52 4.55 -9.55
N LEU A 18 -1.38 5.23 -9.53
CA LEU A 18 -0.20 4.88 -10.31
C LEU A 18 0.84 4.19 -9.43
N LEU A 19 1.56 3.23 -10.02
CA LEU A 19 2.78 2.71 -9.41
C LEU A 19 3.92 3.68 -9.69
N TRP A 20 4.46 4.28 -8.63
CA TRP A 20 5.60 5.19 -8.73
C TRP A 20 6.92 4.44 -8.65
N ASP A 21 7.94 4.93 -9.37
CA ASP A 21 9.28 4.34 -9.38
C ASP A 21 9.88 4.21 -7.98
N SER A 22 9.60 5.15 -7.08
CA SER A 22 10.06 5.09 -5.69
C SER A 22 9.55 3.85 -4.95
N ALA A 23 8.30 3.44 -5.19
CA ALA A 23 7.73 2.23 -4.60
C ALA A 23 8.47 0.98 -5.11
N VAL A 24 8.77 0.92 -6.41
CA VAL A 24 9.53 -0.17 -7.03
C VAL A 24 10.95 -0.23 -6.46
N HIS A 25 11.67 0.89 -6.41
CA HIS A 25 13.02 0.93 -5.85
C HIS A 25 13.05 0.56 -4.37
N THR A 26 12.03 0.94 -3.60
CA THR A 26 11.92 0.57 -2.18
C THR A 26 11.72 -0.93 -2.01
N ALA A 27 10.77 -1.51 -2.76
CA ALA A 27 10.53 -2.95 -2.80
C ALA A 27 11.80 -3.73 -3.19
N GLU A 28 12.49 -3.32 -4.25
CA GLU A 28 13.74 -3.94 -4.67
C GLU A 28 14.82 -3.84 -3.59
N PHE A 29 14.96 -2.69 -2.95
CA PHE A 29 15.95 -2.48 -1.89
C PHE A 29 15.70 -3.40 -0.68
N MET A 30 14.44 -3.54 -0.27
CA MET A 30 14.03 -4.45 0.80
C MET A 30 14.26 -5.93 0.45
N LEU A 31 14.06 -6.31 -0.82
CA LEU A 31 14.23 -7.69 -1.29
C LEU A 31 15.69 -8.09 -1.51
N LYS A 32 16.57 -7.14 -1.86
CA LYS A 32 17.98 -7.41 -2.22
C LYS A 32 18.89 -7.62 -1.00
N ASP A 33 18.52 -7.12 0.16
CA ASP A 33 19.37 -7.10 1.35
C ASP A 33 18.74 -7.84 2.53
N ASP A 34 19.34 -8.96 2.92
CA ASP A 34 18.83 -9.83 4.00
C ASP A 34 18.68 -9.12 5.35
N ARG A 35 19.36 -7.99 5.56
CA ARG A 35 19.17 -7.17 6.77
C ARG A 35 17.74 -6.69 6.90
N TRP A 36 17.06 -6.37 5.79
CA TRP A 36 15.66 -5.96 5.82
C TRP A 36 14.74 -7.11 6.18
N ARG A 37 14.97 -8.31 5.63
CA ARG A 37 14.24 -9.52 6.05
C ARG A 37 14.35 -9.73 7.56
N GLN A 38 15.56 -9.63 8.12
CA GLN A 38 15.79 -9.77 9.56
C GLN A 38 15.08 -8.70 10.40
N GLN A 39 15.06 -7.44 9.93
CA GLN A 39 14.39 -6.35 10.63
C GLN A 39 12.86 -6.43 10.57
N ILE A 40 12.32 -6.92 9.46
CA ILE A 40 10.87 -6.95 9.19
C ILE A 40 10.22 -8.22 9.74
N GLN A 41 10.96 -9.33 9.86
CA GLN A 41 10.44 -10.60 10.37
C GLN A 41 9.75 -10.41 11.73
N GLY A 42 8.44 -10.67 11.78
CA GLY A 42 7.62 -10.53 12.99
C GLY A 42 7.22 -9.10 13.37
N ALA A 43 7.63 -8.09 12.60
CA ALA A 43 7.32 -6.69 12.87
C ALA A 43 5.85 -6.31 12.56
N THR A 44 5.37 -5.24 13.19
CA THR A 44 4.15 -4.55 12.79
C THR A 44 4.54 -3.30 12.00
N VAL A 45 4.07 -3.22 10.76
CA VAL A 45 4.47 -2.20 9.78
C VAL A 45 3.28 -1.30 9.47
N VAL A 46 3.55 0.00 9.31
CA VAL A 46 2.60 0.96 8.73
C VAL A 46 3.25 1.59 7.51
N GLU A 47 2.52 1.67 6.40
CA GLU A 47 2.91 2.40 5.21
C GLU A 47 2.04 3.65 5.07
N LEU A 48 2.68 4.82 4.98
CA LEU A 48 2.02 6.12 4.83
C LEU A 48 2.02 6.55 3.36
N GLY A 49 0.84 6.90 2.82
CA GLY A 49 0.72 7.23 1.40
C GLY A 49 0.99 6.01 0.53
N CYS A 50 0.31 4.89 0.82
CA CYS A 50 0.64 3.60 0.24
C CYS A 50 0.34 3.49 -1.25
N GLY A 51 -0.52 4.34 -1.82
CA GLY A 51 -0.96 4.21 -3.21
C GLY A 51 -1.49 2.79 -3.48
N LEU A 52 -0.82 2.08 -4.38
CA LEU A 52 -1.16 0.69 -4.73
C LEU A 52 -0.70 -0.37 -3.72
N GLY A 53 0.10 0.00 -2.70
CA GLY A 53 0.46 -0.85 -1.57
C GLY A 53 1.71 -1.71 -1.74
N LEU A 54 2.52 -1.49 -2.78
CA LEU A 54 3.64 -2.38 -3.12
C LEU A 54 4.65 -2.57 -1.98
N PRO A 55 5.26 -1.51 -1.39
CA PRO A 55 6.26 -1.68 -0.33
C PRO A 55 5.75 -2.41 0.91
N GLY A 56 4.55 -2.09 1.39
CA GLY A 56 3.96 -2.76 2.54
C GLY A 56 3.56 -4.21 2.25
N MET A 57 3.06 -4.52 1.06
CA MET A 57 2.83 -5.90 0.64
C MET A 57 4.15 -6.70 0.54
N VAL A 58 5.24 -6.07 0.11
CA VAL A 58 6.58 -6.67 0.15
C VAL A 58 7.05 -6.89 1.59
N ALA A 59 6.79 -5.94 2.51
CA ALA A 59 7.07 -6.15 3.93
C ALA A 59 6.32 -7.37 4.48
N LYS A 60 5.05 -7.56 4.06
CA LYS A 60 4.28 -8.75 4.41
C LYS A 60 4.94 -10.03 3.89
N ALA A 61 5.36 -10.05 2.63
CA ALA A 61 6.06 -11.19 2.02
C ALA A 61 7.43 -11.47 2.68
N LEU A 62 8.08 -10.45 3.23
CA LEU A 62 9.34 -10.57 3.99
C LEU A 62 9.15 -11.06 5.43
N GLY A 63 7.90 -11.33 5.86
CA GLY A 63 7.62 -11.94 7.15
C GLY A 63 7.09 -10.98 8.21
N ALA A 64 6.64 -9.77 7.84
CA ALA A 64 5.95 -8.90 8.79
C ALA A 64 4.75 -9.63 9.41
N LYS A 65 4.60 -9.47 10.72
CA LYS A 65 3.46 -10.00 11.48
C LYS A 65 2.18 -9.34 11.00
N SER A 66 2.15 -8.01 10.98
CA SER A 66 1.01 -7.22 10.49
C SER A 66 1.45 -6.01 9.68
N VAL A 67 0.65 -5.62 8.68
CA VAL A 67 0.90 -4.46 7.83
C VAL A 67 -0.39 -3.65 7.67
N ALA A 68 -0.34 -2.38 8.06
CA ALA A 68 -1.38 -1.40 7.76
C ALA A 68 -0.94 -0.53 6.58
N LEU A 69 -1.65 -0.62 5.46
CA LEU A 69 -1.47 0.25 4.30
C LEU A 69 -2.40 1.45 4.45
N THR A 70 -1.85 2.66 4.46
CA THR A 70 -2.65 3.85 4.78
C THR A 70 -2.55 4.93 3.72
N ASP A 71 -3.69 5.48 3.34
CA ASP A 71 -3.83 6.56 2.36
C ASP A 71 -5.22 7.22 2.54
N ARG A 72 -5.58 8.14 1.64
CA ARG A 72 -6.94 8.68 1.54
C ARG A 72 -7.96 7.58 1.25
N VAL A 73 -9.21 7.78 1.66
CA VAL A 73 -10.28 6.77 1.58
C VAL A 73 -10.37 6.11 0.19
N ASP A 74 -10.36 6.90 -0.89
CA ASP A 74 -10.49 6.39 -2.26
C ASP A 74 -9.31 5.48 -2.66
N ILE A 75 -8.12 5.77 -2.12
CA ILE A 75 -6.89 5.00 -2.39
C ILE A 75 -6.82 3.77 -1.49
N ALA A 76 -7.25 3.88 -0.23
CA ALA A 76 -7.34 2.73 0.67
C ALA A 76 -8.32 1.66 0.15
N ASP A 77 -9.44 2.07 -0.45
CA ASP A 77 -10.39 1.16 -1.09
C ASP A 77 -9.77 0.46 -2.30
N LEU A 78 -9.07 1.20 -3.17
CA LEU A 78 -8.31 0.64 -4.28
C LEU A 78 -7.25 -0.37 -3.79
N CYS A 79 -6.50 0.00 -2.74
CA CYS A 79 -5.47 -0.84 -2.16
C CYS A 79 -6.03 -2.11 -1.52
N THR A 80 -7.26 -2.06 -0.99
CA THR A 80 -7.97 -3.24 -0.49
C THR A 80 -8.18 -4.29 -1.59
N GLU A 81 -8.53 -3.86 -2.80
CA GLU A 81 -8.63 -4.77 -3.95
C GLU A 81 -7.26 -5.34 -4.35
N ASN A 82 -6.21 -4.53 -4.33
CA ASN A 82 -4.85 -5.02 -4.59
C ASN A 82 -4.39 -6.06 -3.57
N ILE A 83 -4.71 -5.88 -2.28
CA ILE A 83 -4.45 -6.88 -1.25
C ILE A 83 -5.15 -8.19 -1.60
N LYS A 84 -6.45 -8.14 -1.93
CA LYS A 84 -7.22 -9.35 -2.31
C LYS A 84 -6.61 -10.07 -3.50
N LEU A 85 -6.08 -9.36 -4.49
CA LEU A 85 -5.45 -9.98 -5.67
C LEU A 85 -4.11 -10.67 -5.35
N ASN A 86 -3.32 -10.12 -4.43
CA ASN A 86 -1.98 -10.65 -4.13
C ASN A 86 -1.98 -11.70 -3.03
N PHE A 87 -2.92 -11.58 -2.10
CA PHE A 87 -2.99 -12.39 -0.90
C PHE A 87 -4.20 -13.34 -0.98
N GLY A 88 -5.29 -12.97 -1.65
CA GLY A 88 -6.52 -13.76 -1.73
C GLY A 88 -7.51 -13.39 -0.63
N SER A 89 -8.75 -13.83 -0.78
CA SER A 89 -9.87 -13.51 0.13
C SER A 89 -9.78 -14.21 1.49
N SER A 90 -8.93 -15.22 1.59
CA SER A 90 -8.85 -16.16 2.71
C SER A 90 -7.76 -15.82 3.73
N HIS A 91 -7.16 -14.62 3.66
CA HIS A 91 -6.03 -14.31 4.54
C HIS A 91 -6.41 -14.45 6.00
N GLU A 92 -5.82 -15.49 6.60
CA GLU A 92 -5.85 -15.75 8.02
C GLU A 92 -5.41 -14.47 8.74
N ASP A 93 -6.33 -13.97 9.58
CA ASP A 93 -6.11 -12.97 10.61
C ASP A 93 -6.04 -11.48 10.22
N GLY A 94 -6.36 -11.10 8.97
CA GLY A 94 -6.38 -9.66 8.59
C GLY A 94 -5.00 -8.99 8.73
N SER A 95 -3.94 -9.78 8.58
CA SER A 95 -2.57 -9.38 8.87
C SER A 95 -1.96 -8.44 7.82
N VAL A 96 -2.65 -8.18 6.72
CA VAL A 96 -2.40 -7.05 5.82
C VAL A 96 -3.74 -6.43 5.47
N PHE A 97 -3.89 -5.13 5.69
CA PHE A 97 -5.14 -4.42 5.46
C PHE A 97 -4.86 -2.98 5.03
N ALA A 98 -5.81 -2.39 4.29
CA ALA A 98 -5.78 -0.97 3.97
C ALA A 98 -6.79 -0.21 4.84
N THR A 99 -6.46 1.03 5.20
CA THR A 99 -7.33 1.89 5.99
C THR A 99 -7.07 3.37 5.72
N GLU A 100 -8.07 4.22 5.98
CA GLU A 100 -7.96 5.67 5.80
C GLU A 100 -6.97 6.27 6.80
N LEU A 101 -5.99 7.02 6.30
CA LEU A 101 -5.19 7.97 7.06
C LEU A 101 -4.91 9.19 6.20
N GLU A 102 -5.78 10.19 6.33
CA GLU A 102 -5.61 11.51 5.73
C GLU A 102 -4.67 12.34 6.60
N TRP A 103 -3.52 12.76 6.06
CA TRP A 103 -2.46 13.44 6.81
C TRP A 103 -2.92 14.74 7.46
N THR A 104 -3.89 15.42 6.86
CA THR A 104 -4.39 16.72 7.32
C THR A 104 -5.51 16.62 8.36
N ARG A 105 -6.07 15.42 8.57
CA ARG A 105 -7.18 15.19 9.50
C ARG A 105 -6.63 15.07 10.92
N ARG A 106 -7.01 16.00 11.79
CA ARG A 106 -6.62 16.06 13.22
C ARG A 106 -7.55 15.27 14.11
#